data_AF-A0A4P2R3R1-F1
#
_entry.id   AF-A0A4P2R3R1-F1
#
_cell.length_a   1.000
_cell.length_b   1.000
_cell.length_c   1.000
_cell.angle_alpha   90.00
_cell.angle_beta   90.00
_cell.angle_gamma   90.00
#
_symmetry.space_group_name_H-M   'P 1'
#
loop_
_entity.id
_entity.type
_entity.pdbx_description
1 polymer ?
#
loop_
_entity_poly.entity_id
_entity_poly.type
_entity_poly.pdbx_seq_one_letter_code
_entity_poly.pdbx_strand_id
1 'polypeptide(L)'
;MGSIDQSEALHRRAQAFIEASLLPDSAGSPGAGRAAAASLQQGEGAADAALPDTFDALAIALARHQAARCAPVARLFKARGVDVDTMQRAAQIPAVPCDVFRFARVAAHPPEANERVFRTSGTSLGAASRGEHPFRTTATYELAAVAWGARLLWPDSARLRAIVLAPPLDEVPDSSLGFMIDRFAARLSGPASWHVRGGELDAAGFARACAEARAAGEPAIVLGTSFAFVHLLEAGLPEGATLLPGGSRAMQTGGYKGRSREVPAEELRASIARSLGVPLSHVVGEYGMTELSSQLYEGTLAAALAGRPGPAPGIYLAPPWTRVTAVDPETLAPLPAGEIGLARIVDLANVDSAVAIQTADRVRVTEEGVELLGRASGAPPRGCSIAIDQMLGGGP
;
A
#
# COMPACT_ATOMS: atom_id res chain seq x y z
N MET A 1 24.04 11.27 -20.37
CA MET A 1 22.65 11.45 -19.90
C MET A 1 22.70 12.09 -18.52
N GLY A 2 21.92 13.15 -18.32
CA GLY A 2 21.84 13.85 -17.04
C GLY A 2 21.20 12.97 -15.96
N SER A 3 21.27 13.42 -14.71
CA SER A 3 20.63 12.74 -13.57
C SER A 3 19.13 12.52 -13.77
N ILE A 4 18.46 13.49 -14.39
CA ILE A 4 17.01 13.51 -14.58
C ILE A 4 16.63 12.48 -15.65
N ASP A 5 17.37 12.43 -16.77
CA ASP A 5 17.14 11.47 -17.85
C ASP A 5 17.18 10.01 -17.37
N GLN A 6 18.06 9.69 -16.41
CA GLN A 6 18.18 8.34 -15.86
C GLN A 6 16.99 7.98 -14.95
N SER A 7 16.56 8.90 -14.08
CA SER A 7 15.37 8.69 -13.23
C SER A 7 14.11 8.55 -14.10
N GLU A 8 13.93 9.39 -15.12
CA GLU A 8 12.81 9.26 -16.05
C GLU A 8 12.79 7.93 -16.81
N ALA A 9 13.96 7.42 -17.21
CA ALA A 9 14.05 6.09 -17.82
C ALA A 9 13.64 4.98 -16.85
N LEU A 10 13.99 5.09 -15.56
CA LEU A 10 13.57 4.13 -14.53
C LEU A 10 12.07 4.21 -14.25
N HIS A 11 11.49 5.42 -14.25
CA HIS A 11 10.02 5.59 -14.17
C HIS A 11 9.32 4.89 -15.32
N ARG A 12 9.78 5.08 -16.57
CA ARG A 12 9.21 4.40 -17.74
C ARG A 12 9.32 2.88 -17.65
N ARG A 13 10.47 2.36 -17.17
CA ARG A 13 10.67 0.92 -16.96
C ARG A 13 9.73 0.36 -15.89
N ALA A 14 9.57 1.06 -14.76
CA ALA A 14 8.63 0.66 -13.71
C ALA A 14 7.18 0.69 -14.20
N GLN A 15 6.78 1.73 -14.93
CA GLN A 15 5.45 1.83 -15.52
C GLN A 15 5.19 0.70 -16.53
N ALA A 16 6.15 0.42 -17.42
CA ALA A 16 6.05 -0.68 -18.38
C ALA A 16 5.98 -2.04 -17.68
N PHE A 17 6.74 -2.25 -16.60
CA PHE A 17 6.65 -3.47 -15.79
C PHE A 17 5.28 -3.62 -15.15
N ILE A 18 4.74 -2.54 -14.55
CA ILE A 18 3.40 -2.50 -13.97
C ILE A 18 2.38 -2.89 -15.05
N GLU A 19 2.35 -2.20 -16.18
CA GLU A 19 1.40 -2.45 -17.27
C GLU A 19 1.49 -3.88 -17.82
N ALA A 20 2.71 -4.38 -18.08
CA ALA A 20 2.90 -5.73 -18.59
C ALA A 20 2.44 -6.80 -17.58
N SER A 21 2.63 -6.57 -16.28
CA SER A 21 2.16 -7.47 -15.22
C SER A 21 0.62 -7.49 -15.06
N LEU A 22 -0.07 -6.57 -15.74
CA LEU A 22 -1.52 -6.51 -15.75
C LEU A 22 -2.16 -7.27 -16.93
N LEU A 23 -1.39 -7.68 -17.93
CA LEU A 23 -1.91 -8.40 -19.09
C LEU A 23 -2.31 -9.83 -18.72
N PRO A 24 -3.45 -10.35 -19.22
CA PRO A 24 -3.78 -11.75 -19.09
C PRO A 24 -2.81 -12.59 -19.95
N ASP A 25 -2.37 -13.75 -19.44
CA ASP A 25 -1.45 -14.65 -20.16
C ASP A 25 -2.03 -14.99 -21.54
N SER A 26 -1.23 -14.80 -22.60
CA SER A 26 -1.59 -15.09 -24.00
C SER A 26 -1.53 -16.58 -24.33
N ALA A 27 -2.25 -17.39 -23.55
CA ALA A 27 -2.60 -18.76 -23.89
C ALA A 27 -4.08 -18.96 -23.55
N GLY A 28 -4.91 -19.10 -24.59
CA GLY A 28 -6.36 -19.00 -24.50
C GLY A 28 -7.00 -19.86 -23.41
N SER A 29 -7.51 -19.19 -22.37
CA SER A 29 -8.65 -19.63 -21.57
C SER A 29 -9.20 -18.40 -20.81
N PRO A 30 -10.50 -18.06 -20.91
CA PRO A 30 -11.05 -16.97 -20.12
C PRO A 30 -11.26 -17.47 -18.69
N GLY A 31 -10.35 -17.10 -17.80
CA GLY A 31 -10.46 -17.37 -16.38
C GLY A 31 -9.26 -18.14 -15.82
N ALA A 32 -8.35 -17.41 -15.19
CA ALA A 32 -7.56 -17.91 -14.07
C ALA A 32 -6.92 -16.72 -13.36
N GLY A 33 -7.44 -16.36 -12.20
CA GLY A 33 -6.53 -15.89 -11.16
C GLY A 33 -5.70 -17.10 -10.78
N ARG A 34 -4.56 -17.32 -11.44
CA ARG A 34 -3.49 -18.13 -10.87
C ARG A 34 -3.16 -17.50 -9.53
N ALA A 35 -3.12 -18.35 -8.50
CA ALA A 35 -2.80 -18.01 -7.14
C ALA A 35 -1.65 -16.98 -7.11
N ALA A 36 -2.00 -15.74 -6.75
CA ALA A 36 -1.03 -14.70 -6.44
C ALA A 36 -0.45 -14.98 -5.06
N ALA A 37 0.22 -16.13 -4.94
CA ALA A 37 1.21 -16.43 -3.90
C ALA A 37 2.04 -17.70 -4.17
N ALA A 38 2.10 -18.21 -5.41
CA ALA A 38 3.05 -19.26 -5.79
C ALA A 38 4.26 -18.70 -6.56
N SER A 39 5.32 -18.32 -5.82
CA SER A 39 6.75 -18.53 -6.14
C SER A 39 7.63 -17.56 -5.33
N LEU A 40 7.63 -17.74 -4.02
CA LEU A 40 8.70 -17.26 -3.15
C LEU A 40 9.39 -18.47 -2.56
N GLN A 41 10.67 -18.61 -2.96
CA GLN A 41 11.67 -19.61 -2.58
C GLN A 41 11.72 -20.89 -3.42
N GLN A 42 12.76 -20.91 -4.28
CA GLN A 42 13.38 -22.04 -4.97
C GLN A 42 12.58 -22.66 -6.13
N GLY A 43 12.84 -22.14 -7.33
CA GLY A 43 12.45 -22.73 -8.60
C GLY A 43 12.79 -21.78 -9.74
N GLU A 44 13.96 -21.97 -10.35
CA GLU A 44 14.27 -21.40 -11.66
C GLU A 44 13.19 -21.85 -12.67
N GLY A 45 12.59 -20.88 -13.38
CA GLY A 45 11.84 -21.15 -14.61
C GLY A 45 10.35 -21.48 -14.45
N ALA A 46 9.49 -20.44 -14.50
CA ALA A 46 8.14 -20.38 -15.11
C ALA A 46 7.32 -19.29 -14.38
N ALA A 47 7.01 -18.10 -14.90
CA ALA A 47 6.99 -17.58 -16.26
C ALA A 47 7.58 -16.15 -16.25
N ASP A 48 8.77 -16.00 -16.84
CA ASP A 48 9.44 -14.73 -17.13
C ASP A 48 9.27 -14.36 -18.63
N ALA A 49 8.27 -14.96 -19.28
CA ALA A 49 8.03 -14.79 -20.69
C ALA A 49 7.13 -13.55 -20.91
N ALA A 50 7.78 -12.46 -21.32
CA ALA A 50 7.22 -11.20 -21.86
C ALA A 50 7.05 -10.00 -20.91
N LEU A 51 7.71 -9.97 -19.75
CA LEU A 51 7.91 -8.69 -19.04
C LEU A 51 9.07 -7.90 -19.69
N PRO A 52 9.01 -6.56 -19.76
CA PRO A 52 10.08 -5.74 -20.34
C PRO A 52 11.38 -5.81 -19.53
N ASP A 53 11.28 -6.19 -18.25
CA ASP A 53 12.37 -6.41 -17.31
C ASP A 53 11.96 -7.53 -16.34
N THR A 54 12.94 -8.28 -15.82
CA THR A 54 12.69 -9.13 -14.65
C THR A 54 12.57 -8.26 -13.39
N PHE A 55 11.81 -8.71 -12.39
CA PHE A 55 11.65 -7.97 -11.14
C PHE A 55 13.02 -7.66 -10.49
N ASP A 56 13.91 -8.66 -10.44
CA ASP A 56 15.22 -8.53 -9.81
C ASP A 56 16.11 -7.54 -10.58
N ALA A 57 16.10 -7.57 -11.93
CA ALA A 57 16.86 -6.65 -12.75
C ALA A 57 16.41 -5.19 -12.56
N LEU A 58 15.09 -4.94 -12.51
CA LEU A 58 14.56 -3.60 -12.27
C LEU A 58 14.83 -3.13 -10.83
N ALA A 59 14.62 -3.98 -9.82
CA ALA A 59 14.92 -3.66 -8.43
C ALA A 59 16.39 -3.26 -8.24
N ILE A 60 17.32 -3.98 -8.87
CA ILE A 60 18.76 -3.69 -8.81
C ILE A 60 19.09 -2.39 -9.54
N ALA A 61 18.48 -2.14 -10.71
CA ALA A 61 18.68 -0.88 -11.42
C ALA A 61 18.20 0.34 -10.61
N LEU A 62 17.06 0.21 -9.93
CA LEU A 62 16.56 1.19 -8.98
C LEU A 62 17.53 1.39 -7.81
N ALA A 63 17.94 0.30 -7.14
CA ALA A 63 18.88 0.37 -6.02
C ALA A 63 20.23 1.02 -6.39
N ARG A 64 20.76 0.75 -7.58
CA ARG A 64 21.99 1.39 -8.10
C ARG A 64 21.80 2.90 -8.26
N HIS A 65 20.70 3.31 -8.87
CA HIS A 65 20.38 4.73 -9.04
C HIS A 65 20.21 5.43 -7.68
N GLN A 66 19.49 4.80 -6.76
CA GLN A 66 19.24 5.32 -5.42
C GLN A 66 20.52 5.41 -4.60
N ALA A 67 21.41 4.41 -4.63
CA ALA A 67 22.71 4.48 -3.97
C ALA A 67 23.61 5.59 -4.52
N ALA A 68 23.51 5.92 -5.81
CA ALA A 68 24.29 6.99 -6.42
C ALA A 68 23.77 8.41 -6.07
N ARG A 69 22.51 8.55 -5.63
CA ARG A 69 21.82 9.86 -5.55
C ARG A 69 21.16 10.16 -4.20
N CYS A 70 20.87 9.14 -3.42
CA CYS A 70 20.21 9.25 -2.12
C CYS A 70 21.25 8.99 -1.02
N ALA A 71 21.76 10.06 -0.40
CA ALA A 71 22.84 9.95 0.58
C ALA A 71 22.54 8.99 1.75
N PRO A 72 21.32 8.94 2.33
CA PRO A 72 20.99 7.94 3.34
C PRO A 72 21.09 6.49 2.82
N VAL A 73 20.61 6.20 1.61
CA VAL A 73 20.71 4.87 0.98
C VAL A 73 22.17 4.49 0.73
N ALA A 74 22.96 5.43 0.20
CA ALA A 74 24.39 5.23 -0.05
C ALA A 74 25.15 4.85 1.24
N ARG A 75 24.85 5.55 2.35
CA ARG A 75 25.45 5.25 3.67
C ARG A 75 25.06 3.87 4.18
N LEU A 76 23.78 3.49 4.06
CA LEU A 76 23.32 2.15 4.42
C LEU A 76 24.08 1.07 3.64
N PHE A 77 24.18 1.22 2.31
CA PHE A 77 24.80 0.21 1.46
C PHE A 77 26.29 0.07 1.77
N LYS A 78 27.00 1.19 1.97
CA LYS A 78 28.40 1.20 2.41
C LYS A 78 28.57 0.52 3.77
N ALA A 79 27.72 0.84 4.75
CA ALA A 79 27.79 0.26 6.09
C ALA A 79 27.51 -1.25 6.09
N ARG A 80 26.72 -1.74 5.14
CA ARG A 80 26.43 -3.17 4.95
C ARG A 80 27.42 -3.88 4.04
N GLY A 81 28.45 -3.19 3.55
CA GLY A 81 29.48 -3.75 2.67
C GLY A 81 28.93 -4.27 1.33
N VAL A 82 27.79 -3.74 0.88
CA VAL A 82 27.14 -4.18 -0.36
C VAL A 82 27.79 -3.49 -1.55
N ASP A 83 28.31 -4.28 -2.48
CA ASP A 83 28.70 -3.84 -3.81
C ASP A 83 27.49 -3.93 -4.76
N VAL A 84 26.97 -2.76 -5.13
CA VAL A 84 25.78 -2.64 -5.98
C VAL A 84 25.97 -3.23 -7.38
N ASP A 85 27.20 -3.31 -7.87
CA ASP A 85 27.51 -3.80 -9.21
C ASP A 85 27.49 -5.34 -9.27
N THR A 86 27.65 -6.01 -8.12
CA THR A 86 27.66 -7.47 -8.02
C THR A 86 26.29 -8.09 -7.69
N MET A 87 25.32 -7.29 -7.24
CA MET A 87 23.98 -7.78 -6.89
C MET A 87 23.30 -8.48 -8.07
N GLN A 88 22.68 -9.63 -7.80
CA GLN A 88 21.94 -10.45 -8.77
C GLN A 88 20.47 -10.65 -8.37
N ARG A 89 20.12 -10.44 -7.10
CA ARG A 89 18.77 -10.62 -6.56
C ARG A 89 18.34 -9.42 -5.72
N ALA A 90 17.07 -9.06 -5.81
CA ALA A 90 16.43 -8.02 -5.00
C ALA A 90 16.52 -8.29 -3.49
N ALA A 91 16.64 -9.56 -3.08
CA ALA A 91 16.85 -9.95 -1.70
C ALA A 91 18.20 -9.45 -1.12
N GLN A 92 19.18 -9.14 -1.97
CA GLN A 92 20.49 -8.63 -1.55
C GLN A 92 20.48 -7.13 -1.25
N ILE A 93 19.44 -6.40 -1.69
CA ILE A 93 19.32 -4.96 -1.49
C ILE A 93 19.09 -4.66 0.01
N PRO A 94 19.97 -3.90 0.68
CA PRO A 94 19.71 -3.45 2.05
C PRO A 94 18.41 -2.64 2.13
N ALA A 95 17.53 -3.02 3.04
CA ALA A 95 16.24 -2.37 3.21
C ALA A 95 16.35 -1.17 4.18
N VAL A 96 15.82 -0.02 3.77
CA VAL A 96 15.80 1.21 4.56
C VAL A 96 14.72 1.10 5.64
N PRO A 97 15.04 1.25 6.95
CA PRO A 97 14.02 1.29 7.99
C PRO A 97 13.04 2.44 7.76
N CYS A 98 11.73 2.17 7.86
CA CYS A 98 10.70 3.20 7.61
C CYS A 98 10.86 4.44 8.50
N ASP A 99 11.33 4.29 9.74
CA ASP A 99 11.53 5.42 10.67
C ASP A 99 12.62 6.41 10.19
N VAL A 100 13.52 6.01 9.28
CA VAL A 100 14.54 6.91 8.70
C VAL A 100 13.89 8.09 7.98
N PHE A 101 12.70 7.91 7.40
CA PHE A 101 11.97 8.97 6.68
C PHE A 101 11.59 10.14 7.59
N ARG A 102 11.65 9.98 8.93
CA ARG A 102 11.46 11.06 9.92
C ARG A 102 12.72 11.89 10.16
N PHE A 103 13.89 11.32 9.89
CA PHE A 103 15.17 11.90 10.28
C PHE A 103 16.03 12.29 9.09
N ALA A 104 15.74 11.74 7.90
CA ALA A 104 16.50 12.01 6.69
C ALA A 104 15.59 12.05 5.47
N ARG A 105 15.98 12.87 4.49
CA ARG A 105 15.31 12.92 3.18
C ARG A 105 15.71 11.71 2.34
N VAL A 106 14.81 10.74 2.21
CA VAL A 106 15.00 9.55 1.39
C VAL A 106 14.44 9.79 -0.01
N ALA A 107 15.23 10.47 -0.85
CA ALA A 107 14.91 10.69 -2.26
C ALA A 107 16.18 10.79 -3.15
N ALA A 108 16.07 10.34 -4.40
CA ALA A 108 17.14 10.25 -5.40
C ALA A 108 17.20 11.46 -6.37
N HIS A 109 16.45 12.52 -6.07
CA HIS A 109 16.44 13.81 -6.77
C HIS A 109 16.66 14.96 -5.78
N PRO A 110 17.11 16.15 -6.21
CA PRO A 110 17.30 17.29 -5.32
C PRO A 110 15.97 17.87 -4.82
N PRO A 111 15.92 18.54 -3.63
CA PRO A 111 14.68 19.07 -3.05
C PRO A 111 13.90 20.02 -3.95
N GLU A 112 14.60 20.79 -4.79
CA GLU A 112 14.02 21.76 -5.72
C GLU A 112 13.19 21.10 -6.82
N ALA A 113 13.41 19.79 -7.05
CA ALA A 113 12.66 19.00 -8.02
C ALA A 113 11.46 18.28 -7.39
N ASN A 114 11.11 18.55 -6.12
CA ASN A 114 9.90 17.98 -5.50
C ASN A 114 8.63 18.55 -6.16
N GLU A 115 7.89 17.71 -6.87
CA GLU A 115 6.52 18.02 -7.31
C GLU A 115 5.53 17.84 -6.15
N ARG A 116 5.75 16.81 -5.32
CA ARG A 116 4.91 16.51 -4.16
C ARG A 116 5.70 15.95 -2.99
N VAL A 117 5.24 16.20 -1.77
CA VAL A 117 5.80 15.60 -0.55
C VAL A 117 4.66 15.07 0.30
N PHE A 118 4.59 13.75 0.46
CA PHE A 118 3.64 13.13 1.38
C PHE A 118 4.24 13.01 2.77
N ARG A 119 3.39 13.05 3.79
CA ARG A 119 3.80 13.02 5.20
C ARG A 119 3.00 12.04 6.02
N THR A 120 3.68 11.25 6.85
CA THR A 120 3.04 10.29 7.78
C THR A 120 2.07 11.02 8.71
N SER A 121 0.95 10.43 9.13
CA SER A 121 0.11 11.02 10.18
C SER A 121 0.93 11.27 11.45
N GLY A 122 0.91 12.50 11.99
CA GLY A 122 1.77 12.92 13.11
C GLY A 122 1.69 12.00 14.32
N THR A 123 2.84 11.76 14.95
CA THR A 123 2.90 11.05 16.24
C THR A 123 2.56 12.01 17.39
N SER A 124 2.36 11.46 18.59
CA SER A 124 2.15 12.20 19.85
C SER A 124 3.24 13.25 20.16
N LEU A 125 4.33 13.29 19.39
CA LEU A 125 5.47 14.19 19.50
C LEU A 125 5.34 15.45 18.62
N GLY A 126 4.23 15.64 17.89
CA GLY A 126 3.91 16.88 17.15
C GLY A 126 4.27 16.86 15.66
N ALA A 127 3.85 17.90 14.93
CA ALA A 127 3.97 18.00 13.46
C ALA A 127 5.42 17.95 12.92
N ALA A 128 6.39 18.39 13.73
CA ALA A 128 7.81 18.37 13.39
C ALA A 128 8.47 16.97 13.40
N SER A 129 7.72 15.92 13.79
CA SER A 129 8.19 14.53 13.87
C SER A 129 7.63 13.62 12.76
N ARG A 130 6.94 14.19 11.76
CA ARG A 130 6.35 13.44 10.64
C ARG A 130 7.45 12.98 9.68
N GLY A 131 7.36 11.73 9.21
CA GLY A 131 8.18 11.25 8.11
C GLY A 131 7.73 11.89 6.80
N GLU A 132 8.68 12.16 5.90
CA GLU A 132 8.41 12.73 4.58
C GLU A 132 8.80 11.76 3.46
N HIS A 133 7.95 11.63 2.45
CA HIS A 133 8.23 10.90 1.21
C HIS A 133 8.12 11.87 0.02
N PRO A 134 9.25 12.40 -0.47
CA PRO A 134 9.27 13.34 -1.60
C PRO A 134 9.17 12.63 -2.96
N PHE A 135 8.39 13.19 -3.87
CA PHE A 135 8.18 12.72 -5.24
C PHE A 135 8.56 13.82 -6.23
N ARG A 136 9.39 13.47 -7.21
CA ARG A 136 9.63 14.33 -8.39
C ARG A 136 8.47 14.28 -9.38
N THR A 137 7.77 13.16 -9.42
CA THR A 137 6.52 12.97 -10.15
C THR A 137 5.68 11.91 -9.45
N THR A 138 4.36 12.07 -9.48
CA THR A 138 3.42 11.11 -8.89
C THR A 138 2.97 10.01 -9.86
N ALA A 139 3.36 10.07 -11.14
CA ALA A 139 2.79 9.23 -12.20
C ALA A 139 2.94 7.71 -11.97
N THR A 140 4.09 7.23 -11.48
CA THR A 140 4.28 5.79 -11.20
C THR A 140 3.47 5.32 -9.98
N TYR A 141 3.37 6.15 -8.94
CA TYR A 141 2.51 5.86 -7.79
C TYR A 141 1.04 5.81 -8.21
N GLU A 142 0.57 6.82 -8.93
CA GLU A 142 -0.81 6.87 -9.43
C GLU A 142 -1.15 5.64 -10.29
N LEU A 143 -0.27 5.27 -11.22
CA LEU A 143 -0.44 4.07 -12.04
C LEU A 143 -0.52 2.79 -11.17
N ALA A 144 0.42 2.58 -10.27
CA ALA A 144 0.47 1.40 -9.40
C ALA A 144 -0.80 1.29 -8.53
N ALA A 145 -1.17 2.38 -7.86
CA ALA A 145 -2.33 2.43 -6.99
C ALA A 145 -3.62 2.15 -7.77
N VAL A 146 -3.86 2.85 -8.88
CA VAL A 146 -5.09 2.68 -9.68
C VAL A 146 -5.16 1.29 -10.30
N ALA A 147 -4.05 0.77 -10.82
CA ALA A 147 -3.99 -0.54 -11.44
C ALA A 147 -4.34 -1.67 -10.46
N TRP A 148 -3.73 -1.67 -9.27
CA TRP A 148 -3.99 -2.70 -8.28
C TRP A 148 -5.33 -2.51 -7.58
N GLY A 149 -5.69 -1.27 -7.24
CA GLY A 149 -7.02 -0.94 -6.71
C GLY A 149 -8.15 -1.42 -7.63
N ALA A 150 -8.02 -1.22 -8.94
CA ALA A 150 -9.02 -1.70 -9.90
C ALA A 150 -9.19 -3.22 -9.89
N ARG A 151 -8.12 -3.97 -9.71
CA ARG A 151 -8.18 -5.44 -9.67
C ARG A 151 -8.81 -5.99 -8.39
N LEU A 152 -8.73 -5.27 -7.27
CA LEU A 152 -9.15 -5.80 -5.97
C LEU A 152 -10.42 -5.16 -5.41
N LEU A 153 -10.69 -3.90 -5.77
CA LEU A 153 -11.79 -3.11 -5.22
C LEU A 153 -12.97 -2.95 -6.19
N TRP A 154 -12.71 -2.97 -7.51
CA TRP A 154 -13.76 -2.88 -8.53
C TRP A 154 -13.47 -3.71 -9.80
N PRO A 155 -13.14 -5.02 -9.66
CA PRO A 155 -12.75 -5.85 -10.81
C PRO A 155 -13.87 -6.10 -11.82
N ASP A 156 -15.12 -5.96 -11.40
CA ASP A 156 -16.34 -6.13 -12.18
C ASP A 156 -16.76 -4.87 -12.93
N SER A 157 -16.62 -3.69 -12.31
CA SER A 157 -17.13 -2.44 -12.87
C SER A 157 -16.59 -1.21 -12.16
N ALA A 158 -16.09 -0.23 -12.93
CA ALA A 158 -15.76 1.10 -12.43
C ALA A 158 -16.99 2.02 -12.26
N ARG A 159 -18.21 1.51 -12.54
CA ARG A 159 -19.46 2.26 -12.45
C ARG A 159 -20.00 2.25 -11.02
N LEU A 160 -19.25 2.90 -10.13
CA LEU A 160 -19.54 3.01 -8.70
C LEU A 160 -19.56 4.48 -8.28
N ARG A 161 -20.44 4.82 -7.34
CA ARG A 161 -20.34 6.07 -6.58
C ARG A 161 -19.20 5.97 -5.58
N ALA A 162 -18.37 6.99 -5.45
CA ALA A 162 -17.33 7.04 -4.41
C ALA A 162 -17.87 7.79 -3.19
N ILE A 163 -18.04 7.10 -2.06
CA ILE A 163 -18.46 7.72 -0.80
C ILE A 163 -17.27 7.68 0.16
N VAL A 164 -16.63 8.82 0.38
CA VAL A 164 -15.31 8.90 1.02
C VAL A 164 -15.45 9.35 2.47
N LEU A 165 -14.93 8.53 3.39
CA LEU A 165 -14.80 8.81 4.83
C LEU A 165 -13.40 9.36 5.15
N ALA A 166 -13.00 10.39 4.41
CA ALA A 166 -11.74 11.11 4.54
C ALA A 166 -11.90 12.55 4.03
N PRO A 167 -11.06 13.49 4.46
CA PRO A 167 -11.08 14.84 3.92
C PRO A 167 -10.66 14.83 2.44
N PRO A 168 -11.17 15.78 1.63
CA PRO A 168 -10.70 15.93 0.26
C PRO A 168 -9.25 16.37 0.22
N LEU A 169 -8.61 16.11 -0.93
CA LEU A 169 -7.17 16.24 -1.08
C LEU A 169 -6.66 17.69 -0.93
N ASP A 170 -7.48 18.69 -1.21
CA ASP A 170 -7.16 20.11 -1.05
C ASP A 170 -7.01 20.53 0.43
N GLU A 171 -7.74 19.88 1.35
CA GLU A 171 -7.59 20.08 2.80
C GLU A 171 -6.36 19.38 3.37
N VAL A 172 -5.96 18.25 2.78
CA VAL A 172 -4.82 17.42 3.24
C VAL A 172 -3.85 17.09 2.11
N PRO A 173 -3.21 18.09 1.47
CA PRO A 173 -2.41 17.87 0.26
C PRO A 173 -1.18 16.98 0.51
N ASP A 174 -0.72 16.83 1.74
CA ASP A 174 0.40 15.94 2.08
C ASP A 174 -0.03 14.52 2.49
N SER A 175 -1.32 14.16 2.37
CA SER A 175 -1.80 12.81 2.65
C SER A 175 -1.63 11.88 1.44
N SER A 176 -0.75 10.88 1.56
CA SER A 176 -0.60 9.83 0.53
C SER A 176 -1.90 9.03 0.33
N LEU A 177 -2.60 8.71 1.42
CA LEU A 177 -3.90 8.04 1.36
C LEU A 177 -4.98 8.93 0.70
N GLY A 178 -5.01 10.21 1.06
CA GLY A 178 -5.93 11.18 0.46
C GLY A 178 -5.70 11.30 -1.05
N PHE A 179 -4.42 11.32 -1.47
CA PHE A 179 -4.06 11.32 -2.88
C PHE A 179 -4.53 10.05 -3.59
N MET A 180 -4.28 8.86 -3.04
CA MET A 180 -4.75 7.60 -3.61
C MET A 180 -6.27 7.56 -3.76
N ILE A 181 -7.02 7.92 -2.71
CA ILE A 181 -8.48 7.94 -2.74
C ILE A 181 -9.01 8.94 -3.78
N ASP A 182 -8.37 10.10 -3.92
CA ASP A 182 -8.70 11.10 -4.95
C ASP A 182 -8.52 10.52 -6.37
N ARG A 183 -7.39 9.83 -6.62
CA ARG A 183 -7.17 9.13 -7.90
C ARG A 183 -8.20 8.03 -8.15
N PHE A 184 -8.61 7.29 -7.11
CA PHE A 184 -9.64 6.26 -7.22
C PHE A 184 -10.99 6.88 -7.58
N ALA A 185 -11.41 7.93 -6.87
CA ALA A 185 -12.64 8.66 -7.15
C ALA A 185 -12.67 9.20 -8.58
N ALA A 186 -11.55 9.72 -9.09
CA ALA A 186 -11.41 10.18 -10.47
C ALA A 186 -11.50 9.06 -11.51
N ARG A 187 -11.15 7.81 -11.15
CA ARG A 187 -11.19 6.65 -12.05
C ARG A 187 -12.57 6.00 -12.13
N LEU A 188 -13.38 6.18 -11.09
CA LEU A 188 -14.76 5.70 -11.01
C LEU A 188 -15.67 6.65 -11.78
N SER A 189 -16.70 6.09 -12.45
CA SER A 189 -17.56 6.90 -13.32
C SER A 189 -18.79 7.48 -12.61
N GLY A 190 -19.03 7.13 -11.35
CA GLY A 190 -20.14 7.66 -10.56
C GLY A 190 -19.76 8.93 -9.78
N PRO A 191 -20.74 9.64 -9.21
CA PRO A 191 -20.48 10.77 -8.31
C PRO A 191 -19.55 10.43 -7.15
N ALA A 192 -18.70 11.38 -6.76
CA ALA A 192 -17.85 11.30 -5.59
C ALA A 192 -18.31 12.29 -4.51
N SER A 193 -18.33 11.86 -3.25
CA SER A 193 -18.64 12.69 -2.08
C SER A 193 -17.66 12.44 -0.94
N TRP A 194 -17.32 13.49 -0.18
CA TRP A 194 -16.39 13.44 0.95
C TRP A 194 -17.10 13.87 2.23
N HIS A 195 -16.98 13.04 3.26
CA HIS A 195 -17.76 13.16 4.50
C HIS A 195 -16.88 13.39 5.73
N VAL A 196 -15.65 13.89 5.54
CA VAL A 196 -14.86 14.47 6.62
C VAL A 196 -14.43 15.87 6.19
N ARG A 197 -14.63 16.87 7.05
CA ARG A 197 -14.28 18.27 6.80
C ARG A 197 -13.72 18.88 8.07
N GLY A 198 -12.57 19.54 7.99
CA GLY A 198 -11.95 20.12 9.18
C GLY A 198 -11.62 19.10 10.29
N GLY A 199 -11.47 17.83 9.93
CA GLY A 199 -11.25 16.73 10.88
C GLY A 199 -12.51 16.14 11.52
N GLU A 200 -13.69 16.63 11.18
CA GLU A 200 -14.98 16.14 11.71
C GLU A 200 -15.75 15.32 10.68
N LEU A 201 -16.41 14.26 11.15
CA LEU A 201 -17.24 13.38 10.32
C LEU A 201 -18.63 14.00 10.08
N ASP A 202 -19.02 14.18 8.83
CA ASP A 202 -20.40 14.49 8.42
C ASP A 202 -21.22 13.21 8.23
N ALA A 203 -21.63 12.59 9.35
CA ALA A 203 -22.41 11.36 9.34
C ALA A 203 -23.78 11.54 8.66
N ALA A 204 -24.40 12.72 8.80
CA ALA A 204 -25.67 13.02 8.16
C ALA A 204 -25.51 13.12 6.63
N GLY A 205 -24.44 13.74 6.14
CA GLY A 205 -24.10 13.77 4.72
C GLY A 205 -23.79 12.40 4.17
N PHE A 206 -23.07 11.56 4.93
CA PHE A 206 -22.83 10.17 4.55
C PHE A 206 -24.14 9.40 4.36
N ALA A 207 -25.07 9.53 5.31
CA ALA A 207 -26.39 8.90 5.22
C ALA A 207 -27.20 9.42 4.01
N ARG A 208 -27.13 10.72 3.71
CA ARG A 208 -27.74 11.29 2.49
C ARG A 208 -27.14 10.70 1.21
N ALA A 209 -25.81 10.59 1.12
CA ALA A 209 -25.15 9.99 -0.04
C ALA A 209 -25.54 8.51 -0.23
N CYS A 210 -25.69 7.76 0.87
CA CYS A 210 -26.22 6.38 0.81
C CYS A 210 -27.68 6.35 0.33
N ALA A 211 -28.52 7.29 0.79
CA ALA A 211 -29.91 7.40 0.34
C ALA A 211 -30.01 7.74 -1.15
N GLU A 212 -29.17 8.63 -1.66
CA GLU A 212 -29.08 8.95 -3.09
C GLU A 212 -28.65 7.74 -3.92
N ALA A 213 -27.65 6.99 -3.46
CA ALA A 213 -27.22 5.74 -4.12
C ALA A 213 -28.37 4.74 -4.20
N ARG A 214 -29.12 4.56 -3.10
CA ARG A 214 -30.32 3.70 -3.06
C ARG A 214 -31.40 4.18 -4.01
N ALA A 215 -31.72 5.47 -4.01
CA ALA A 215 -32.76 6.03 -4.87
C ALA A 215 -32.42 5.90 -6.37
N ALA A 216 -31.14 5.99 -6.71
CA ALA A 216 -30.65 5.83 -8.08
C ALA A 216 -30.45 4.35 -8.48
N GLY A 217 -30.46 3.41 -7.53
CA GLY A 217 -30.09 2.01 -7.77
C GLY A 217 -28.62 1.83 -8.18
N GLU A 218 -27.77 2.79 -7.82
CA GLU A 218 -26.37 2.84 -8.22
C GLU A 218 -25.48 2.26 -7.09
N PRO A 219 -24.67 1.23 -7.36
CA PRO A 219 -23.76 0.70 -6.35
C PRO A 219 -22.68 1.73 -5.98
N ALA A 220 -22.20 1.64 -4.75
CA ALA A 220 -21.18 2.54 -4.21
C ALA A 220 -19.98 1.78 -3.66
N ILE A 221 -18.82 2.44 -3.66
CA ILE A 221 -17.65 2.04 -2.88
C ILE A 221 -17.41 3.06 -1.78
N VAL A 222 -17.38 2.58 -0.54
CA VAL A 222 -17.04 3.39 0.62
C VAL A 222 -15.54 3.28 0.90
N LEU A 223 -14.82 4.40 0.90
CA LEU A 223 -13.36 4.44 1.09
C LEU A 223 -13.04 5.18 2.38
N GLY A 224 -12.34 4.54 3.32
CA GLY A 224 -12.06 5.19 4.60
C GLY A 224 -11.05 4.49 5.49
N THR A 225 -10.59 5.22 6.51
CA THR A 225 -9.77 4.62 7.57
C THR A 225 -10.65 3.83 8.54
N SER A 226 -10.09 2.81 9.19
CA SER A 226 -10.73 2.08 10.30
C SER A 226 -11.31 3.02 11.35
N PHE A 227 -10.59 4.11 11.67
CA PHE A 227 -11.01 5.14 12.61
C PHE A 227 -12.27 5.88 12.14
N ALA A 228 -12.32 6.29 10.87
CA ALA A 228 -13.49 6.97 10.32
C ALA A 228 -14.73 6.06 10.28
N PHE A 229 -14.55 4.76 10.00
CA PHE A 229 -15.62 3.78 10.10
C PHE A 229 -16.12 3.60 11.53
N VAL A 230 -15.23 3.53 12.53
CA VAL A 230 -15.64 3.48 13.95
C VAL A 230 -16.48 4.71 14.32
N HIS A 231 -16.02 5.91 13.95
CA HIS A 231 -16.78 7.14 14.21
C HIS A 231 -18.15 7.16 13.53
N LEU A 232 -18.23 6.62 12.31
CA LEU A 232 -19.51 6.49 11.60
C LEU A 232 -20.46 5.54 12.33
N LEU A 233 -19.97 4.38 12.79
CA LEU A 233 -20.76 3.40 13.53
C LEU A 233 -21.22 3.94 14.89
N GLU A 234 -20.43 4.81 15.52
CA GLU A 234 -20.75 5.47 16.80
C GLU A 234 -21.64 6.72 16.64
N ALA A 235 -21.88 7.20 15.42
CA ALA A 235 -22.64 8.43 15.17
C ALA A 235 -24.15 8.30 15.48
N GLY A 236 -24.65 7.09 15.77
CA GLY A 236 -26.05 6.88 16.16
C GLY A 236 -27.06 7.15 15.05
N LEU A 237 -26.69 6.90 13.79
CA LEU A 237 -27.59 7.05 12.64
C LEU A 237 -28.79 6.08 12.76
N PRO A 238 -29.99 6.47 12.26
CA PRO A 238 -31.15 5.59 12.25
C PRO A 238 -30.87 4.26 11.56
N GLU A 239 -31.51 3.19 12.03
CA GLU A 239 -31.38 1.87 11.41
C GLU A 239 -31.72 1.92 9.92
N GLY A 240 -30.87 1.31 9.10
CA GLY A 240 -31.04 1.29 7.64
C GLY A 240 -30.57 2.55 6.91
N ALA A 241 -30.19 3.63 7.61
CA ALA A 241 -29.82 4.90 6.98
C ALA A 241 -28.62 4.78 6.01
N THR A 242 -27.72 3.85 6.28
CA THR A 242 -26.46 3.63 5.55
C THR A 242 -26.46 2.43 4.61
N LEU A 243 -27.60 1.73 4.45
CA LEU A 243 -27.68 0.57 3.54
C LEU A 243 -27.38 0.97 2.10
N LEU A 244 -26.67 0.15 1.35
CA LEU A 244 -26.31 0.44 -0.04
C LEU A 244 -26.93 -0.59 -1.00
N PRO A 245 -27.13 -0.23 -2.28
CA PRO A 245 -27.58 -1.18 -3.30
C PRO A 245 -26.67 -2.40 -3.45
N GLY A 246 -27.22 -3.49 -3.99
CA GLY A 246 -26.44 -4.67 -4.35
C GLY A 246 -25.26 -4.32 -5.27
N GLY A 247 -24.13 -4.99 -5.06
CA GLY A 247 -22.86 -4.62 -5.69
C GLY A 247 -22.16 -3.45 -5.00
N SER A 248 -22.62 -2.96 -3.85
CA SER A 248 -21.82 -2.01 -3.08
C SER A 248 -20.75 -2.69 -2.24
N ARG A 249 -19.73 -1.94 -1.84
CA ARG A 249 -18.51 -2.46 -1.22
C ARG A 249 -17.79 -1.40 -0.38
N ALA A 250 -16.83 -1.81 0.42
CA ALA A 250 -16.01 -0.90 1.23
C ALA A 250 -14.53 -1.27 1.16
N MET A 251 -13.68 -0.25 1.17
CA MET A 251 -12.26 -0.38 1.45
C MET A 251 -11.98 0.26 2.81
N GLN A 252 -11.40 -0.52 3.72
CA GLN A 252 -10.97 -0.07 5.03
C GLN A 252 -9.45 -0.14 5.14
N THR A 253 -8.83 0.94 5.60
CA THR A 253 -7.37 1.01 5.79
C THR A 253 -6.95 1.48 7.18
N GLY A 254 -5.71 1.14 7.55
CA GLY A 254 -5.02 1.69 8.71
C GLY A 254 -5.38 1.01 10.04
N GLY A 255 -4.47 1.13 10.99
CA GLY A 255 -4.62 0.57 12.34
C GLY A 255 -5.33 1.50 13.32
N TYR A 256 -6.07 0.90 14.25
CA TYR A 256 -6.63 1.55 15.42
C TYR A 256 -5.52 1.73 16.47
N LYS A 257 -4.94 2.93 16.64
CA LYS A 257 -3.96 3.20 17.70
C LYS A 257 -4.15 4.58 18.32
N GLY A 258 -4.43 4.60 19.62
CA GLY A 258 -4.30 5.78 20.47
C GLY A 258 -5.58 6.40 21.05
N ARG A 259 -6.77 5.79 20.91
CA ARG A 259 -8.02 6.23 21.56
C ARG A 259 -8.86 5.06 22.11
N SER A 260 -9.87 5.40 22.92
CA SER A 260 -10.40 4.68 24.10
C SER A 260 -11.06 3.31 23.93
N ARG A 261 -11.12 2.70 22.73
CA ARG A 261 -11.78 1.39 22.54
C ARG A 261 -11.23 0.57 21.36
N GLU A 262 -10.32 -0.36 21.63
CA GLU A 262 -9.81 -1.29 20.61
C GLU A 262 -10.93 -2.24 20.13
N VAL A 263 -11.43 -2.02 18.91
CA VAL A 263 -12.42 -2.90 18.26
C VAL A 263 -11.64 -3.97 17.48
N PRO A 264 -11.87 -5.28 17.75
CA PRO A 264 -11.28 -6.35 16.96
C PRO A 264 -11.56 -6.18 15.47
N ALA A 265 -10.57 -6.45 14.61
CA ALA A 265 -10.69 -6.24 13.16
C ALA A 265 -11.88 -6.99 12.54
N GLU A 266 -12.17 -8.21 13.01
CA GLU A 266 -13.32 -9.01 12.59
C GLU A 266 -14.66 -8.37 13.00
N GLU A 267 -14.75 -7.86 14.24
CA GLU A 267 -15.95 -7.18 14.73
C GLU A 267 -16.22 -5.89 13.96
N LEU A 268 -15.16 -5.12 13.65
CA LEU A 268 -15.26 -3.91 12.84
C LEU A 268 -15.73 -4.25 11.42
N ARG A 269 -15.13 -5.25 10.78
CA ARG A 269 -15.55 -5.73 9.45
C ARG A 269 -17.02 -6.14 9.44
N ALA A 270 -17.46 -6.93 10.42
CA ALA A 270 -18.85 -7.36 10.52
C ALA A 270 -19.81 -6.18 10.75
N SER A 271 -19.39 -5.19 11.53
CA SER A 271 -20.18 -3.98 11.79
C SER A 271 -20.30 -3.11 10.55
N ILE A 272 -19.23 -2.93 9.77
CA ILE A 272 -19.26 -2.24 8.48
C ILE A 272 -20.17 -2.98 7.51
N ALA A 273 -20.01 -4.30 7.36
CA ALA A 273 -20.82 -5.11 6.46
C ALA A 273 -22.32 -4.98 6.77
N ARG A 274 -22.71 -5.11 8.04
CA ARG A 274 -24.11 -4.93 8.48
C ARG A 274 -24.61 -3.51 8.24
N SER A 275 -23.84 -2.50 8.63
CA SER A 275 -24.22 -1.08 8.49
C SER A 275 -24.46 -0.70 7.02
N LEU A 276 -23.61 -1.18 6.11
CA LEU A 276 -23.71 -0.90 4.68
C LEU A 276 -24.65 -1.86 3.93
N GLY A 277 -25.08 -2.96 4.55
CA GLY A 277 -25.89 -3.98 3.89
C GLY A 277 -25.14 -4.75 2.80
N VAL A 278 -23.82 -4.92 2.95
CA VAL A 278 -22.95 -5.59 1.98
C VAL A 278 -22.40 -6.90 2.55
N PRO A 279 -22.07 -7.91 1.72
CA PRO A 279 -21.46 -9.14 2.20
C PRO A 279 -20.11 -8.89 2.89
N LEU A 280 -19.71 -9.76 3.82
CA LEU A 280 -18.39 -9.67 4.48
C LEU A 280 -17.23 -9.66 3.47
N SER A 281 -17.36 -10.40 2.37
CA SER A 281 -16.37 -10.44 1.28
C SER A 281 -16.24 -9.10 0.54
N HIS A 282 -17.19 -8.18 0.69
CA HIS A 282 -17.18 -6.86 0.05
C HIS A 282 -16.60 -5.77 0.97
N VAL A 283 -16.10 -6.13 2.15
CA VAL A 283 -15.33 -5.24 3.02
C VAL A 283 -13.86 -5.64 2.93
N VAL A 284 -13.13 -4.91 2.09
CA VAL A 284 -11.74 -5.19 1.70
C VAL A 284 -10.79 -4.39 2.58
N GLY A 285 -9.91 -5.09 3.28
CA GLY A 285 -8.77 -4.49 3.96
C GLY A 285 -7.71 -4.00 2.97
N GLU A 286 -7.12 -2.83 3.26
CA GLU A 286 -5.96 -2.28 2.56
C GLU A 286 -4.80 -2.10 3.54
N TYR A 287 -3.59 -2.39 3.07
CA TYR A 287 -2.34 -2.14 3.78
C TYR A 287 -1.38 -1.33 2.91
N GLY A 288 -0.90 -0.25 3.49
CA GLY A 288 0.05 0.65 2.91
C GLY A 288 0.66 1.55 3.97
N MET A 289 1.59 2.40 3.55
CA MET A 289 2.22 3.41 4.40
C MET A 289 2.75 4.54 3.54
N THR A 290 3.04 5.69 4.16
CA THR A 290 3.52 6.87 3.40
C THR A 290 4.80 6.59 2.63
N GLU A 291 5.65 5.71 3.14
CA GLU A 291 6.95 5.33 2.58
C GLU A 291 6.84 4.37 1.37
N LEU A 292 5.66 3.79 1.11
CA LEU A 292 5.40 2.91 -0.04
C LEU A 292 4.65 3.65 -1.14
N SER A 293 4.84 3.20 -2.39
CA SER A 293 4.08 3.63 -3.57
C SER A 293 3.16 2.53 -4.12
N SER A 294 3.07 1.40 -3.41
CA SER A 294 2.19 0.29 -3.71
C SER A 294 1.42 -0.15 -2.46
N GLN A 295 0.18 -0.54 -2.67
CA GLN A 295 -0.73 -1.01 -1.62
C GLN A 295 -0.96 -2.51 -1.75
N LEU A 296 -1.26 -3.14 -0.62
CA LEU A 296 -1.71 -4.52 -0.52
C LEU A 296 -3.20 -4.51 -0.21
N TYR A 297 -3.96 -5.44 -0.80
CA TYR A 297 -5.40 -5.56 -0.55
C TYR A 297 -5.79 -6.99 -0.28
N GLU A 298 -6.85 -7.20 0.50
CA GLU A 298 -7.47 -8.50 0.60
C GLU A 298 -8.10 -8.92 -0.74
N GLY A 299 -7.96 -10.20 -1.09
CA GLY A 299 -8.53 -10.78 -2.31
C GLY A 299 -10.00 -11.21 -2.20
N THR A 300 -10.66 -10.92 -1.08
CA THR A 300 -11.98 -11.45 -0.69
C THR A 300 -13.08 -11.07 -1.69
N LEU A 301 -13.14 -9.79 -2.08
CA LEU A 301 -14.13 -9.29 -3.05
C LEU A 301 -13.91 -9.90 -4.44
N ALA A 302 -12.68 -9.82 -4.94
CA ALA A 302 -12.34 -10.32 -6.28
C ALA A 302 -12.61 -11.82 -6.42
N ALA A 303 -12.35 -12.62 -5.37
CA ALA A 303 -12.68 -14.03 -5.37
C ALA A 303 -14.19 -14.29 -5.34
N ALA A 304 -14.93 -13.55 -4.49
CA ALA A 304 -16.38 -13.68 -4.40
C ALA A 304 -17.09 -13.35 -5.72
N LEU A 305 -16.67 -12.27 -6.39
CA LEU A 305 -17.22 -11.87 -7.69
C LEU A 305 -16.88 -12.87 -8.81
N ALA A 306 -15.73 -13.54 -8.71
CA ALA A 306 -15.33 -14.60 -9.63
C ALA A 306 -15.95 -15.98 -9.30
N GLY A 307 -16.79 -16.09 -8.26
CA GLY A 307 -17.44 -17.34 -7.88
C GLY A 307 -16.46 -18.44 -7.42
N ARG A 308 -15.30 -18.05 -6.89
CA ARG A 308 -14.23 -18.98 -6.48
C ARG A 308 -13.88 -18.83 -5.00
N PRO A 309 -13.32 -19.86 -4.35
CA PRO A 309 -12.73 -19.71 -3.03
C PRO A 309 -11.66 -18.62 -3.06
N GLY A 310 -11.75 -17.68 -2.10
CA GLY A 310 -10.79 -16.60 -1.92
C GLY A 310 -9.92 -16.84 -0.70
N PRO A 311 -8.86 -16.04 -0.53
CA PRO A 311 -8.09 -16.03 0.71
C PRO A 311 -9.01 -15.64 1.88
N ALA A 312 -8.67 -16.13 3.07
CA ALA A 312 -9.36 -15.72 4.29
C ALA A 312 -9.23 -14.20 4.51
N PRO A 313 -10.22 -13.54 5.13
CA PRO A 313 -10.05 -12.18 5.61
C PRO A 313 -8.80 -12.08 6.50
N GLY A 314 -8.02 -11.02 6.35
CA GLY A 314 -6.73 -10.80 7.00
C GLY A 314 -5.52 -11.21 6.15
N ILE A 315 -5.73 -11.88 5.01
CA ILE A 315 -4.68 -12.24 4.05
C ILE A 315 -4.69 -11.26 2.87
N TYR A 316 -3.56 -10.59 2.69
CA TYR A 316 -3.38 -9.52 1.72
C TYR A 316 -2.56 -10.00 0.52
N LEU A 317 -2.93 -9.51 -0.66
CA LEU A 317 -2.26 -9.79 -1.92
C LEU A 317 -1.39 -8.58 -2.30
N ALA A 318 -0.09 -8.84 -2.47
CA ALA A 318 0.84 -7.88 -3.04
C ALA A 318 0.71 -7.83 -4.56
N PRO A 319 0.83 -6.64 -5.19
CA PRO A 319 0.88 -6.56 -6.64
C PRO A 319 2.15 -7.23 -7.18
N PRO A 320 2.19 -7.64 -8.46
CA PRO A 320 3.36 -8.29 -9.06
C PRO A 320 4.68 -7.49 -8.99
N TRP A 321 4.59 -6.16 -8.87
CA TRP A 321 5.73 -5.25 -8.72
C TRP A 321 6.11 -4.98 -7.25
N THR A 322 5.56 -5.74 -6.31
CA THR A 322 5.92 -5.69 -4.89
C THR A 322 6.23 -7.10 -4.36
N ARG A 323 7.33 -7.24 -3.61
CA ARG A 323 7.65 -8.48 -2.88
C ARG A 323 7.71 -8.20 -1.39
N VAL A 324 6.93 -8.96 -0.62
CA VAL A 324 6.97 -8.96 0.84
C VAL A 324 7.70 -10.20 1.32
N THR A 325 8.59 -10.04 2.29
CA THR A 325 9.34 -11.13 2.92
C THR A 325 9.30 -10.96 4.43
N ALA A 326 8.98 -12.03 5.16
CA ALA A 326 9.15 -12.06 6.60
C ALA A 326 10.64 -12.18 6.92
N VAL A 327 11.16 -11.30 7.77
CA VAL A 327 12.56 -11.34 8.22
C VAL A 327 12.67 -11.42 9.74
N ASP A 328 13.74 -12.04 10.21
CA ASP A 328 14.06 -12.10 11.63
C ASP A 328 14.29 -10.68 12.19
N PRO A 329 13.71 -10.32 13.35
CA PRO A 329 13.75 -8.95 13.87
C PRO A 329 15.14 -8.48 14.32
N GLU A 330 16.08 -9.40 14.57
CA GLU A 330 17.42 -9.06 15.04
C GLU A 330 18.43 -9.04 13.89
N THR A 331 18.45 -10.10 13.10
CA THR A 331 19.41 -10.33 12.02
C THR A 331 18.95 -9.74 10.69
N LEU A 332 17.65 -9.50 10.53
CA LEU A 332 17.00 -9.12 9.26
C LEU A 332 17.18 -10.16 8.14
N ALA A 333 17.55 -11.39 8.50
CA ALA A 333 17.64 -12.50 7.55
C ALA A 333 16.22 -12.96 7.14
N PRO A 334 16.00 -13.35 5.87
CA PRO A 334 14.74 -13.94 5.44
C PRO A 334 14.38 -15.18 6.27
N LEU A 335 13.12 -15.28 6.68
CA LEU A 335 12.58 -16.46 7.34
C LEU A 335 11.96 -17.43 6.32
N PRO A 336 11.86 -18.72 6.66
CA PRO A 336 11.04 -19.69 5.92
C PRO A 336 9.57 -19.25 5.78
N ALA A 337 8.90 -19.75 4.75
CA ALA A 337 7.47 -19.51 4.55
C ALA A 337 6.64 -19.97 5.77
N GLY A 338 5.64 -19.18 6.14
CA GLY A 338 4.76 -19.45 7.29
C GLY A 338 5.31 -19.01 8.65
N GLU A 339 6.59 -18.65 8.75
CA GLU A 339 7.15 -18.09 9.98
C GLU A 339 6.76 -16.61 10.15
N ILE A 340 6.68 -16.19 11.42
CA ILE A 340 6.33 -14.81 11.78
C ILE A 340 7.61 -14.00 11.89
N GLY A 341 7.71 -12.94 11.08
CA GLY A 341 8.82 -11.99 11.11
C GLY A 341 8.34 -10.55 10.95
N LEU A 342 9.28 -9.65 10.71
CA LEU A 342 8.99 -8.28 10.28
C LEU A 342 8.83 -8.22 8.77
N ALA A 343 7.97 -7.34 8.27
CA ALA A 343 7.80 -7.17 6.84
C ALA A 343 8.97 -6.38 6.25
N ARG A 344 9.74 -7.03 5.39
CA ARG A 344 10.63 -6.39 4.42
C ARG A 344 9.90 -6.32 3.08
N ILE A 345 9.82 -5.12 2.51
CA ILE A 345 9.03 -4.87 1.28
C ILE A 345 9.97 -4.31 0.22
N VAL A 346 10.00 -4.94 -0.96
CA VAL A 346 10.62 -4.39 -2.16
C VAL A 346 9.52 -3.91 -3.09
N ASP A 347 9.48 -2.62 -3.42
CA ASP A 347 8.44 -1.96 -4.19
C ASP A 347 9.05 -1.26 -5.42
N LEU A 348 8.79 -1.78 -6.63
CA LEU A 348 9.32 -1.20 -7.87
C LEU A 348 8.69 0.15 -8.23
N ALA A 349 7.56 0.52 -7.60
CA ALA A 349 6.96 1.84 -7.77
C ALA A 349 7.70 2.94 -6.98
N ASN A 350 8.53 2.57 -5.99
CA ASN A 350 9.43 3.50 -5.27
C ASN A 350 10.67 3.85 -6.10
N VAL A 351 10.46 4.51 -7.24
CA VAL A 351 11.53 4.81 -8.21
C VAL A 351 12.54 5.82 -7.65
N ASP A 352 12.03 6.96 -7.19
CA ASP A 352 12.83 8.10 -6.71
C ASP A 352 13.06 8.07 -5.18
N SER A 353 12.64 7.01 -4.48
CA SER A 353 12.89 6.81 -3.03
C SER A 353 13.57 5.46 -2.78
N ALA A 354 13.45 4.85 -1.59
CA ALA A 354 14.04 3.54 -1.32
C ALA A 354 13.19 2.41 -1.93
N VAL A 355 13.77 1.63 -2.84
CA VAL A 355 13.10 0.45 -3.44
C VAL A 355 12.87 -0.68 -2.43
N ALA A 356 13.69 -0.78 -1.39
CA ALA A 356 13.57 -1.78 -0.34
C ALA A 356 13.38 -1.11 1.02
N ILE A 357 12.29 -1.45 1.71
CA ILE A 357 11.88 -0.86 2.98
C ILE A 357 11.78 -1.96 4.05
N GLN A 358 12.37 -1.69 5.20
CA GLN A 358 12.22 -2.49 6.41
C GLN A 358 11.15 -1.84 7.29
N THR A 359 10.03 -2.53 7.48
CA THR A 359 8.96 -2.06 8.37
C THR A 359 9.16 -2.57 9.80
N ALA A 360 8.34 -2.07 10.71
CA ALA A 360 8.15 -2.64 12.05
C ALA A 360 6.86 -3.49 12.15
N ASP A 361 6.24 -3.82 11.02
CA ASP A 361 4.99 -4.58 10.98
C ASP A 361 5.29 -6.08 10.99
N ARG A 362 4.57 -6.82 11.83
CA ARG A 362 4.69 -8.27 11.96
C ARG A 362 3.84 -8.92 10.87
N VAL A 363 4.45 -9.84 10.12
CA VAL A 363 3.79 -10.57 9.05
C VAL A 363 4.09 -12.06 9.13
N ARG A 364 3.14 -12.84 8.62
CA ARG A 364 3.38 -14.20 8.15
C ARG A 364 3.15 -14.20 6.63
N VAL A 365 4.11 -14.71 5.87
CA VAL A 365 4.00 -14.82 4.41
C VAL A 365 3.80 -16.29 4.04
N THR A 366 2.73 -16.60 3.33
CA THR A 366 2.35 -17.97 2.90
C THR A 366 2.07 -18.01 1.39
N GLU A 367 1.74 -19.20 0.88
CA GLU A 367 1.23 -19.40 -0.49
C GLU A 367 -0.17 -18.82 -0.73
N GLU A 368 -0.83 -18.24 0.28
CA GLU A 368 -2.11 -17.54 0.13
C GLU A 368 -1.94 -16.02 0.09
N GLY A 369 -0.83 -15.50 0.63
CA GLY A 369 -0.53 -14.08 0.67
C GLY A 369 0.20 -13.65 1.96
N VAL A 370 -0.03 -12.40 2.35
CA VAL A 370 0.59 -11.76 3.52
C VAL A 370 -0.45 -11.60 4.61
N GLU A 371 -0.29 -12.32 5.72
CA GLU A 371 -1.10 -12.12 6.92
C GLU A 371 -0.47 -11.04 7.80
N LEU A 372 -1.22 -9.98 8.10
CA LEU A 372 -0.78 -8.87 8.95
C LEU A 372 -1.12 -9.12 10.42
N LEU A 373 -0.10 -9.16 11.28
CA LEU A 373 -0.19 -9.52 12.69
C LEU A 373 0.00 -8.31 13.63
N GLY A 374 -0.24 -7.11 13.09
CA GLY A 374 -0.04 -5.83 13.77
C GLY A 374 1.42 -5.36 13.75
N ARG A 375 1.73 -4.32 14.53
CA ARG A 375 3.09 -3.74 14.63
C ARG A 375 3.81 -4.31 15.84
N ALA A 376 5.11 -4.55 15.73
CA ALA A 376 5.93 -4.91 16.89
C ALA A 376 5.79 -3.86 17.99
N SER A 377 5.63 -4.30 19.24
CA SER A 377 5.56 -3.43 20.42
C SER A 377 6.97 -3.08 20.92
N GLY A 378 7.15 -1.84 21.38
CA GLY A 378 8.41 -1.38 21.97
C GLY A 378 9.28 -0.51 21.07
N ALA A 379 10.56 -0.36 21.44
CA ALA A 379 11.56 0.37 20.67
C ALA A 379 11.78 -0.27 19.28
N PRO A 380 12.30 0.46 18.28
CA PRO A 380 12.62 -0.13 16.98
C PRO A 380 13.47 -1.39 17.18
N PRO A 381 13.19 -2.48 16.46
CA PRO A 381 13.97 -3.71 16.53
C PRO A 381 15.46 -3.39 16.37
N ARG A 382 16.34 -4.13 17.07
CA ARG A 382 17.78 -3.84 17.13
C ARG A 382 18.40 -3.68 15.73
N GLY A 383 17.98 -4.49 14.77
CA GLY A 383 18.42 -4.40 13.38
C GLY A 383 18.02 -3.08 12.68
N CYS A 384 16.84 -2.54 13.01
CA CYS A 384 16.36 -1.24 12.52
C CYS A 384 17.10 -0.08 13.18
N SER A 385 17.35 -0.14 14.50
CA SER A 385 18.11 0.89 15.23
C SER A 385 19.53 1.04 14.68
N ILE A 386 20.23 -0.08 14.49
CA ILE A 386 21.58 -0.07 13.90
C ILE A 386 21.57 0.52 12.49
N ALA A 387 20.57 0.17 11.66
CA ALA A 387 20.44 0.71 10.32
C ALA A 387 20.13 2.23 10.31
N ILE A 388 19.34 2.73 11.27
CA ILE A 388 19.09 4.17 11.44
C ILE A 388 20.40 4.90 11.76
N ASP A 389 21.19 4.40 12.72
CA ASP A 389 22.47 5.03 13.10
C ASP A 389 23.45 5.08 11.91
N GLN A 390 23.56 3.98 11.18
CA GLN A 390 24.35 3.88 9.94
C GLN A 390 23.94 4.91 8.89
N MET A 391 22.65 5.24 8.80
CA MET A 391 22.10 6.20 7.84
C MET A 391 22.16 7.65 8.31
N LEU A 392 22.20 7.92 9.62
CA LEU A 392 22.31 9.28 10.17
C LEU A 392 23.77 9.72 10.40
N GLY A 393 24.73 8.82 10.24
CA GLY A 393 26.16 9.13 10.39
C GLY A 393 26.67 9.04 11.82
N GLY A 394 25.90 8.43 12.73
CA GLY A 394 26.39 8.03 14.05
C GLY A 394 27.28 6.80 13.90
N GLY A 395 28.59 6.98 13.96
CA GLY A 395 29.48 5.87 14.34
C GLY A 395 29.35 5.58 15.84
N PRO A 396 29.72 4.38 16.31
CA PRO A 396 29.82 4.09 17.74
C PRO A 396 30.75 5.06 18.47
#